data_AF-A0A930DP21-F1
#
_entry.id   AF-A0A930DP21-F1
#
_cell.length_a   1.000
_cell.length_b   1.000
_cell.length_c   1.000
_cell.angle_alpha   90.00
_cell.angle_beta   90.00
_cell.angle_gamma   90.00
#
_symmetry.space_group_name_H-M   'P 1'
#
loop_
_entity.id
_entity.type
_entity.pdbx_description
1 polymer ?
#
loop_
_entity_poly.entity_id
_entity_poly.type
_entity_poly.pdbx_seq_one_letter_code
_entity_poly.pdbx_strand_id
1 'polypeptide(L)'
;MKNSYARFLAKRVHRSIVSVFSFLFIMAMMMLLLPGNLQKVYAEEGSIYLNGEKGNNNNDGETEETAIKTFKKAQELAIDNPDISIIYVSGKTAVSGEITLEGTSAILKRAPGYGDYLLEVAKGEELTLQDITIDGGGENDNKTRKSLIYVNGTLNIEEGTILENNFATDPESTNVFGGAVYA
;
A
#
# COMPACT_ATOMS: atom_id res chain seq x y z
N MET A 1 12.28 -36.03 -60.63
CA MET A 1 11.70 -34.79 -60.04
C MET A 1 11.24 -34.91 -58.57
N LYS A 2 10.87 -36.10 -58.04
CA LYS A 2 10.35 -36.26 -56.67
C LYS A 2 11.33 -35.90 -55.52
N ASN A 3 12.64 -36.11 -55.70
CA ASN A 3 13.64 -35.86 -54.63
C ASN A 3 14.04 -34.39 -54.42
N SER A 4 13.65 -33.47 -55.31
CA SER A 4 13.99 -32.03 -55.15
C SER A 4 12.97 -31.31 -54.27
N TYR A 5 11.68 -31.59 -54.49
CA TYR A 5 10.58 -31.00 -53.72
C TYR A 5 10.58 -31.43 -52.25
N ALA A 6 10.84 -32.72 -51.96
CA ALA A 6 10.92 -33.23 -50.60
C ALA A 6 12.05 -32.58 -49.78
N ARG A 7 13.23 -32.35 -50.40
CA ARG A 7 14.37 -31.68 -49.77
C ARG A 7 14.12 -30.19 -49.52
N PHE A 8 13.36 -29.53 -50.40
CA PHE A 8 12.97 -28.13 -50.23
C PHE A 8 11.97 -27.97 -49.07
N LEU A 9 10.94 -28.83 -49.00
CA LEU A 9 9.97 -28.84 -47.90
C LEU A 9 10.62 -29.15 -46.55
N ALA A 10 11.53 -30.13 -46.50
CA ALA A 10 12.27 -30.46 -45.28
C ALA A 10 13.14 -29.29 -44.79
N LYS A 11 13.83 -28.57 -45.69
CA LYS A 11 14.60 -27.36 -45.34
C LYS A 11 13.72 -26.21 -44.87
N ARG A 12 12.54 -26.03 -45.47
CA ARG A 12 11.57 -24.99 -45.07
C ARG A 12 10.98 -25.28 -43.69
N VAL A 13 10.57 -26.53 -43.44
CA VAL A 13 10.08 -26.98 -42.13
C VAL A 13 11.16 -26.92 -41.06
N HIS A 14 12.40 -27.33 -41.36
CA HIS A 14 13.51 -27.22 -40.42
C HIS A 14 13.84 -25.77 -40.05
N ARG A 15 13.85 -24.84 -41.01
CA ARG A 15 14.03 -23.40 -40.73
C ARG A 15 12.88 -22.82 -39.90
N SER A 16 11.64 -23.21 -40.17
CA SER A 16 10.48 -22.78 -39.39
C SER A 16 10.51 -23.33 -37.97
N ILE A 17 10.86 -24.61 -37.78
CA ILE A 17 10.97 -25.24 -36.46
C ILE A 17 12.08 -24.60 -35.63
N VAL A 18 13.26 -24.39 -36.22
CA VAL A 18 14.37 -23.70 -35.55
C VAL A 18 13.97 -22.27 -35.17
N SER A 19 13.27 -21.54 -36.05
CA SER A 19 12.77 -20.19 -35.74
C SER A 19 11.77 -20.16 -34.59
N VAL A 20 10.87 -21.16 -34.50
CA VAL A 20 9.88 -21.26 -33.41
C VAL A 20 10.59 -21.59 -32.10
N PHE A 21 11.54 -22.53 -32.11
CA PHE A 21 12.32 -22.86 -30.91
C PHE A 21 13.23 -21.72 -30.47
N SER A 22 13.85 -20.98 -31.40
CA SER A 22 14.63 -19.77 -31.06
C SER A 22 13.74 -18.67 -30.48
N PHE A 23 12.52 -18.48 -31.00
CA PHE A 23 11.58 -17.51 -30.44
C PHE A 23 11.12 -17.90 -29.02
N LEU A 24 10.77 -19.17 -28.80
CA LEU A 24 10.40 -19.68 -27.48
C LEU A 24 11.56 -19.59 -26.49
N PHE A 25 12.79 -19.84 -26.95
CA PHE A 25 13.99 -19.72 -26.12
C PHE A 25 14.29 -18.27 -25.73
N ILE A 26 14.16 -17.31 -26.65
CA ILE A 26 14.32 -15.87 -26.36
C ILE A 26 13.24 -15.39 -25.38
N MET A 27 12.00 -15.84 -25.54
CA MET A 27 10.90 -15.53 -24.62
C MET A 27 11.16 -16.07 -23.21
N ALA A 28 11.65 -17.32 -23.10
CA ALA A 28 12.04 -17.91 -21.81
C ALA A 28 13.24 -17.18 -21.18
N MET A 29 14.21 -16.74 -21.99
CA MET A 29 15.37 -15.98 -21.52
C MET A 29 14.99 -14.55 -21.06
N MET A 30 13.98 -13.92 -21.68
CA MET A 30 13.40 -12.66 -21.20
C MET A 30 12.71 -12.82 -19.84
N MET A 31 12.02 -13.93 -19.58
CA MET A 31 11.41 -14.19 -18.26
C MET A 31 12.47 -14.35 -17.16
N LEU A 32 13.65 -14.90 -17.49
CA LEU A 32 14.78 -15.03 -16.56
C LEU A 32 15.49 -13.70 -16.26
N LEU A 33 15.29 -12.69 -17.10
CA LEU A 33 15.86 -11.33 -16.94
C LEU A 33 14.88 -10.34 -16.30
N LEU A 34 13.64 -10.77 -16.00
CA LEU A 34 12.75 -9.96 -15.20
C LEU A 34 13.35 -9.81 -13.80
N PRO A 35 13.51 -8.59 -13.26
CA PRO A 35 13.99 -8.42 -11.90
C PRO A 35 13.03 -9.15 -10.95
N GLY A 36 13.55 -10.18 -10.28
CA GLY A 36 12.83 -10.95 -9.29
C GLY A 36 12.59 -10.12 -8.03
N ASN A 37 11.62 -9.22 -8.09
CA ASN A 37 10.92 -8.60 -6.96
C ASN A 37 9.77 -7.71 -7.47
N LEU A 38 8.92 -8.25 -8.35
CA LEU A 38 7.60 -7.66 -8.63
C LEU A 38 6.59 -8.07 -7.55
N GLN A 39 6.94 -7.82 -6.29
CA GLN A 39 5.93 -7.76 -5.23
C GLN A 39 5.42 -6.31 -5.21
N LYS A 40 4.78 -5.88 -6.32
CA LYS A 40 3.93 -4.70 -6.25
C LYS A 40 2.77 -5.15 -5.39
N VAL A 41 2.77 -4.78 -4.11
CA VAL A 41 1.66 -5.09 -3.22
C VAL A 41 0.52 -4.19 -3.68
N TYR A 42 -0.29 -4.73 -4.59
CA TYR A 42 -1.52 -4.08 -4.97
C TYR A 42 -2.41 -4.05 -3.73
N ALA A 43 -3.00 -2.88 -3.51
CA ALA A 43 -4.10 -2.69 -2.59
C ALA A 43 -5.11 -3.83 -2.73
N GLU A 44 -5.64 -4.32 -1.62
CA GLU A 44 -6.80 -5.22 -1.64
C GLU A 44 -7.94 -4.54 -2.41
N GLU A 45 -8.72 -5.30 -3.18
CA GLU A 45 -9.90 -4.76 -3.86
C GLU A 45 -10.81 -4.08 -2.82
N GLY A 46 -11.27 -2.85 -3.11
CA GLY A 46 -11.98 -2.04 -2.11
C GLY A 46 -11.06 -1.30 -1.13
N SER A 47 -9.96 -0.73 -1.63
CA SER A 47 -9.08 0.13 -0.82
C SER A 47 -8.60 1.38 -1.55
N ILE A 48 -8.24 2.39 -0.78
CA ILE A 48 -7.70 3.67 -1.27
C ILE A 48 -6.45 4.08 -0.48
N TYR A 49 -5.63 4.94 -1.08
CA TYR A 49 -4.38 5.43 -0.50
C TYR A 49 -4.48 6.88 -0.04
N LEU A 50 -4.10 7.11 1.21
CA LEU A 50 -3.97 8.39 1.86
C LEU A 50 -2.49 8.72 2.08
N ASN A 51 -2.06 9.89 1.62
CA ASN A 51 -0.71 10.39 1.80
C ASN A 51 -0.73 11.90 2.08
N GLY A 52 -0.65 12.28 3.35
CA GLY A 52 -0.67 13.69 3.76
C GLY A 52 0.48 14.52 3.19
N GLU A 53 1.65 13.91 2.99
CA GLU A 53 2.84 14.58 2.53
C GLU A 53 2.78 14.89 1.02
N LYS A 54 2.45 13.89 0.20
CA LYS A 54 2.57 13.95 -1.27
C LYS A 54 1.25 13.83 -2.04
N GLY A 55 0.17 13.40 -1.39
CA GLY A 55 -1.12 13.17 -2.03
C GLY A 55 -1.80 14.43 -2.53
N ASN A 56 -2.88 14.25 -3.30
CA ASN A 56 -3.71 15.31 -3.86
C ASN A 56 -5.19 14.92 -3.84
N ASN A 57 -6.07 15.77 -3.30
CA ASN A 57 -7.51 15.50 -3.18
C ASN A 57 -8.27 15.47 -4.52
N ASN A 58 -7.63 15.86 -5.62
CA ASN A 58 -8.17 15.68 -6.97
C ASN A 58 -7.92 14.28 -7.54
N ASN A 59 -7.12 13.45 -6.87
CA ASN A 59 -6.88 12.08 -7.28
C ASN A 59 -8.01 11.15 -6.81
N ASP A 60 -8.08 9.97 -7.43
CA ASP A 60 -9.01 8.90 -7.09
C ASP A 60 -8.61 8.11 -5.82
N GLY A 61 -7.33 8.06 -5.49
CA GLY A 61 -6.81 7.28 -4.36
C GLY A 61 -6.63 5.80 -4.67
N GLU A 62 -6.85 5.32 -5.89
CA GLU A 62 -6.81 3.87 -6.20
C GLU A 62 -5.39 3.28 -6.16
N THR A 63 -4.36 4.13 -6.25
CA THR A 63 -2.95 3.72 -6.25
C THR A 63 -2.12 4.60 -5.32
N GLU A 64 -0.93 4.14 -4.92
CA GLU A 64 0.01 4.96 -4.15
C GLU A 64 0.40 6.23 -4.90
N GLU A 65 0.56 6.13 -6.23
CA GLU A 65 0.93 7.25 -7.09
C GLU A 65 -0.22 8.26 -7.24
N THR A 66 -1.47 7.82 -7.10
CA THR A 66 -2.68 8.65 -7.10
C THR A 66 -3.29 8.82 -5.70
N ALA A 67 -2.49 8.74 -4.64
CA ALA A 67 -2.98 8.91 -3.28
C ALA A 67 -3.68 10.27 -3.06
N ILE A 68 -4.75 10.26 -2.28
CA ILE A 68 -5.43 11.47 -1.79
C ILE A 68 -4.67 12.09 -0.62
N LYS A 69 -4.90 13.38 -0.34
CA LYS A 69 -4.08 14.14 0.61
C LYS A 69 -4.63 14.14 2.04
N THR A 70 -5.94 14.28 2.20
CA THR A 70 -6.52 14.56 3.52
C THR A 70 -7.44 13.45 3.98
N PHE A 71 -7.42 13.15 5.28
CA PHE A 71 -8.34 12.20 5.90
C PHE A 71 -9.81 12.48 5.55
N LYS A 72 -10.24 13.74 5.61
CA LYS A 72 -11.61 14.14 5.24
C LYS A 72 -12.02 13.65 3.86
N LYS A 73 -11.12 13.72 2.88
CA LYS A 73 -11.41 13.26 1.52
C LYS A 73 -11.49 11.72 1.46
N ALA A 74 -10.66 11.03 2.24
CA ALA A 74 -10.70 9.57 2.36
C ALA A 74 -12.03 9.10 2.96
N GLN A 75 -12.46 9.78 4.03
CA GLN A 75 -13.73 9.52 4.69
C GLN A 75 -14.91 9.76 3.74
N GLU A 76 -14.94 10.88 3.01
CA GLU A 76 -15.97 11.15 1.98
C GLU A 76 -16.05 10.02 0.95
N LEU A 77 -14.91 9.55 0.43
CA LEU A 77 -14.89 8.45 -0.53
C LEU A 77 -15.40 7.13 0.08
N ALA A 78 -15.03 6.82 1.33
CA ALA A 78 -15.48 5.61 2.01
C ALA A 78 -16.98 5.65 2.36
N ILE A 79 -17.55 6.83 2.61
CA ILE A 79 -18.99 7.02 2.78
C ILE A 79 -19.72 6.84 1.44
N ASP A 80 -19.19 7.43 0.37
CA ASP A 80 -19.80 7.38 -0.97
C ASP A 80 -19.72 5.98 -1.60
N ASN A 81 -18.69 5.20 -1.24
CA ASN A 81 -18.47 3.85 -1.73
C ASN A 81 -18.29 2.84 -0.58
N PRO A 82 -19.35 2.14 -0.16
CA PRO A 82 -19.32 1.16 0.92
C PRO A 82 -18.40 -0.05 0.69
N ASP A 83 -17.95 -0.28 -0.55
CA ASP A 83 -17.00 -1.33 -0.88
C ASP A 83 -15.57 -0.97 -0.45
N ILE A 84 -15.30 0.30 -0.12
CA ILE A 84 -14.01 0.73 0.45
C ILE A 84 -13.94 0.28 1.91
N SER A 85 -13.13 -0.74 2.16
CA SER A 85 -12.91 -1.34 3.48
C SER A 85 -11.56 -0.99 4.10
N ILE A 86 -10.61 -0.48 3.30
CA ILE A 86 -9.29 -0.10 3.81
C ILE A 86 -8.85 1.25 3.24
N ILE A 87 -8.43 2.15 4.12
CA ILE A 87 -7.71 3.37 3.79
C ILE A 87 -6.24 3.16 4.15
N TYR A 88 -5.41 2.85 3.15
CA TYR A 88 -3.98 2.67 3.33
C TYR A 88 -3.27 4.01 3.51
N VAL A 89 -2.56 4.18 4.62
CA VAL A 89 -1.75 5.36 4.88
C VAL A 89 -0.31 5.08 4.40
N SER A 90 0.09 5.75 3.32
CA SER A 90 1.42 5.66 2.70
C SER A 90 2.28 6.90 2.92
N GLY A 91 1.78 7.88 3.68
CA GLY A 91 2.50 9.08 4.09
C GLY A 91 1.79 9.77 5.24
N LYS A 92 2.59 10.32 6.17
CA LYS A 92 2.14 10.87 7.44
C LYS A 92 1.11 11.95 7.20
N THR A 93 -0.04 11.83 7.85
CA THR A 93 -1.19 12.70 7.61
C THR A 93 -1.49 13.53 8.84
N ALA A 94 -1.34 14.85 8.71
CA ALA A 94 -1.76 15.77 9.76
C ALA A 94 -3.28 15.77 9.90
N VAL A 95 -3.75 15.65 11.13
CA VAL A 95 -5.18 15.60 11.49
C VAL A 95 -5.45 16.45 12.73
N SER A 96 -6.66 16.99 12.81
CA SER A 96 -7.18 17.70 13.97
C SER A 96 -8.71 17.70 13.95
N GLY A 97 -9.33 18.13 15.06
CA GLY A 97 -10.76 18.07 15.28
C GLY A 97 -11.22 16.67 15.65
N GLU A 98 -12.46 16.33 15.30
CA GLU A 98 -13.03 15.00 15.50
C GLU A 98 -12.87 14.19 14.22
N ILE A 99 -12.33 12.97 14.33
CA ILE A 99 -12.31 12.02 13.22
C ILE A 99 -12.92 10.69 13.63
N THR A 100 -13.74 10.15 12.74
CA THR A 100 -14.47 8.91 12.89
C THR A 100 -14.58 8.19 11.56
N LEU A 101 -14.79 6.88 11.57
CA LEU A 101 -15.20 6.11 10.40
C LEU A 101 -16.58 5.46 10.60
N GLU A 102 -17.36 5.94 11.57
CA GLU A 102 -18.74 5.53 11.79
C GLU A 102 -19.55 5.65 10.49
N GLY A 103 -20.37 4.63 10.21
CA GLY A 103 -21.16 4.57 8.98
C GLY A 103 -20.40 4.06 7.75
N THR A 104 -19.10 3.76 7.88
CA THR A 104 -18.30 3.10 6.84
C THR A 104 -17.89 1.69 7.26
N SER A 105 -17.46 0.87 6.32
CA SER A 105 -16.79 -0.42 6.57
C SER A 105 -15.27 -0.27 6.71
N ALA A 106 -14.76 0.96 6.58
CA ALA A 106 -13.36 1.23 6.40
C ALA A 106 -12.57 1.23 7.72
N ILE A 107 -11.30 0.83 7.63
CA ILE A 107 -10.29 1.06 8.67
C ILE A 107 -9.12 1.87 8.10
N LEU A 108 -8.38 2.58 8.95
CA LEU A 108 -7.07 3.10 8.59
C LEU A 108 -6.03 2.01 8.76
N LYS A 109 -5.20 1.76 7.75
CA LYS A 109 -4.17 0.73 7.81
C LYS A 109 -2.82 1.25 7.30
N ARG A 110 -1.72 0.88 7.96
CA ARG A 110 -0.37 1.14 7.44
C ARG A 110 -0.20 0.52 6.06
N ALA A 111 0.21 1.31 5.08
CA ALA A 111 0.56 0.77 3.77
C ALA A 111 1.79 -0.16 3.87
N PRO A 112 1.80 -1.29 3.15
CA PRO A 112 2.98 -2.16 3.06
C PRO A 112 4.23 -1.37 2.66
N GLY A 113 5.33 -1.57 3.38
CA GLY A 113 6.58 -0.86 3.18
C GLY A 113 6.66 0.54 3.81
N TYR A 114 5.55 1.12 4.28
CA TYR A 114 5.56 2.42 4.95
C TYR A 114 5.95 2.30 6.42
N GLY A 115 7.04 2.95 6.84
CA GLY A 115 7.64 2.75 8.17
C GLY A 115 7.40 3.86 9.20
N ASP A 116 6.84 5.00 8.80
CA ASP A 116 6.75 6.22 9.64
C ASP A 116 5.36 6.39 10.29
N TYR A 117 5.08 7.47 11.00
CA TYR A 117 3.78 7.68 11.65
C TYR A 117 2.64 7.75 10.61
N LEU A 118 1.49 7.16 10.92
CA LEU A 118 0.32 7.26 10.04
C LEU A 118 -0.33 8.63 10.18
N LEU A 119 -0.55 9.05 11.43
CA LEU A 119 -1.19 10.32 11.77
C LEU A 119 -0.26 11.21 12.58
N GLU A 120 -0.43 12.53 12.43
CA GLU A 120 0.23 13.56 13.25
C GLU A 120 -0.80 14.54 13.81
N VAL A 121 -0.79 14.70 15.14
CA VAL A 121 -1.46 15.83 15.81
C VAL A 121 -0.45 16.94 15.97
N ALA A 122 -0.62 18.03 15.21
CA ALA A 122 0.31 19.15 15.22
C ALA A 122 0.29 19.89 16.56
N LYS A 123 1.35 20.66 16.82
CA LYS A 123 1.46 21.46 18.05
C LYS A 123 0.34 22.49 18.14
N GLY A 124 -0.38 22.48 19.26
CA GLY A 124 -1.49 23.39 19.51
C GLY A 124 -2.81 22.94 18.89
N GLU A 125 -2.82 21.84 18.15
CA GLU A 125 -4.04 21.19 17.66
C GLU A 125 -4.53 20.13 18.65
N GLU A 126 -5.81 19.80 18.54
CA GLU A 126 -6.48 18.75 19.28
C GLU A 126 -7.10 17.77 18.30
N LEU A 127 -6.94 16.47 18.57
CA LEU A 127 -7.57 15.39 17.83
C LEU A 127 -8.40 14.55 18.79
N THR A 128 -9.65 14.31 18.44
CA THR A 128 -10.51 13.32 19.09
C THR A 128 -10.78 12.17 18.13
N LEU A 129 -10.39 10.95 18.54
CA LEU A 129 -10.71 9.72 17.83
C LEU A 129 -11.96 9.09 18.44
N GLN A 130 -12.90 8.68 17.59
CA GLN A 130 -14.11 7.96 17.99
C GLN A 130 -14.53 6.99 16.87
N ASP A 131 -14.97 5.78 17.21
CA ASP A 131 -15.50 4.80 16.25
C ASP A 131 -14.60 4.64 15.01
N ILE A 132 -13.32 4.40 15.25
CA ILE A 132 -12.28 4.30 14.22
C ILE A 132 -11.25 3.23 14.59
N THR A 133 -10.89 2.39 13.62
CA THR A 133 -9.79 1.45 13.75
C THR A 133 -8.57 1.98 13.00
N ILE A 134 -7.42 2.04 13.68
CA ILE A 134 -6.12 2.37 13.10
C ILE A 134 -5.21 1.16 13.31
N ASP A 135 -4.95 0.44 12.22
CA ASP A 135 -4.21 -0.82 12.17
C ASP A 135 -2.78 -0.59 11.63
N GLY A 136 -1.78 -1.07 12.37
CA GLY A 136 -0.37 -0.94 12.02
C GLY A 136 0.15 -1.90 10.95
N GLY A 137 -0.71 -2.73 10.36
CA GLY A 137 -0.40 -3.69 9.31
C GLY A 137 0.24 -5.00 9.80
N GLY A 138 0.53 -5.13 11.10
CA GLY A 138 1.25 -6.25 11.67
C GLY A 138 2.71 -6.28 11.21
N GLU A 139 3.20 -7.47 10.86
CA GLU A 139 4.54 -7.66 10.30
C GLU A 139 4.64 -6.98 8.93
N ASN A 140 5.63 -6.10 8.77
CA ASN A 140 5.79 -5.24 7.61
C ASN A 140 7.22 -5.34 7.05
N ASP A 141 7.70 -6.56 6.83
CA ASP A 141 9.08 -6.87 6.47
C ASP A 141 10.12 -6.23 7.41
N ASN A 142 9.82 -6.16 8.71
CA ASN A 142 10.59 -5.38 9.67
C ASN A 142 10.86 -3.93 9.21
N LYS A 143 9.95 -3.25 8.51
CA LYS A 143 10.10 -1.85 8.05
C LYS A 143 9.37 -0.83 8.93
N THR A 144 8.46 -1.27 9.78
CA THR A 144 7.76 -0.38 10.71
C THR A 144 8.75 0.18 11.74
N ARG A 145 8.97 1.50 11.76
CA ARG A 145 9.92 2.17 12.65
C ARG A 145 9.25 3.04 13.71
N LYS A 146 7.99 3.41 13.49
CA LYS A 146 7.28 4.41 14.28
C LYS A 146 5.93 3.90 14.77
N SER A 147 5.40 4.60 15.77
CA SER A 147 4.04 4.40 16.28
C SER A 147 2.98 4.73 15.22
N LEU A 148 1.72 4.41 15.49
CA LEU A 148 0.60 4.78 14.59
C LEU A 148 0.42 6.29 14.55
N ILE A 149 0.50 6.94 15.71
CA ILE A 149 0.19 8.37 15.87
C ILE A 149 1.36 9.08 16.54
N TYR A 150 1.79 10.20 15.97
CA TYR A 150 2.66 11.18 16.59
C TYR A 150 1.84 12.33 17.17
N VAL A 151 2.03 12.65 18.45
CA VAL A 151 1.23 13.64 19.18
C VAL A 151 2.13 14.77 19.66
N ASN A 152 2.09 15.90 18.95
CA ASN A 152 2.74 17.15 19.38
C ASN A 152 1.73 18.16 19.97
N GLY A 153 0.44 17.82 19.92
CA GLY A 153 -0.68 18.56 20.50
C GLY A 153 -1.43 17.74 21.56
N THR A 154 -2.76 17.70 21.46
CA THR A 154 -3.63 16.92 22.36
C THR A 154 -4.31 15.78 21.60
N LEU A 155 -4.26 14.57 22.13
CA LEU A 155 -4.98 13.40 21.60
C LEU A 155 -6.00 12.92 22.64
N ASN A 156 -7.28 12.97 22.28
CA ASN A 156 -8.37 12.33 22.99
C ASN A 156 -8.73 11.03 22.26
N ILE A 157 -8.92 9.95 23.02
CA ILE A 157 -9.32 8.65 22.50
C ILE A 157 -10.63 8.30 23.20
N GLU A 158 -11.71 8.30 22.42
CA GLU A 158 -13.06 8.04 22.90
C GLU A 158 -13.51 6.62 22.53
N GLU A 159 -14.75 6.29 22.89
CA GLU A 159 -15.39 4.99 22.65
C GLU A 159 -15.31 4.57 21.16
N GLY A 160 -15.23 3.26 20.95
CA GLY A 160 -15.16 2.68 19.60
C GLY A 160 -13.81 2.85 18.89
N THR A 161 -12.84 3.56 19.48
CA THR A 161 -11.49 3.65 18.91
C THR A 161 -10.68 2.38 19.19
N ILE A 162 -10.07 1.81 18.13
CA ILE A 162 -9.16 0.68 18.20
C ILE A 162 -7.82 1.06 17.59
N LEU A 163 -6.75 0.92 18.36
CA LEU A 163 -5.37 1.11 17.90
C LEU A 163 -4.63 -0.22 18.02
N GLU A 164 -4.28 -0.84 16.91
CA GLU A 164 -3.79 -2.22 16.92
C GLU A 164 -2.69 -2.52 15.91
N ASN A 165 -2.09 -3.71 16.05
CA ASN A 165 -1.18 -4.33 15.06
C ASN A 165 0.02 -3.46 14.63
N ASN A 166 0.53 -2.57 15.49
CA ASN A 166 1.77 -1.85 15.23
C ASN A 166 2.99 -2.63 15.71
N PHE A 167 3.60 -3.42 14.84
CA PHE A 167 4.80 -4.20 15.15
C PHE A 167 6.04 -3.42 14.70
N ALA A 168 6.42 -2.41 15.48
CA ALA A 168 7.64 -1.67 15.18
C ALA A 168 8.87 -2.55 15.43
N THR A 169 9.91 -2.30 14.64
CA THR A 169 11.22 -2.93 14.76
C THR A 169 12.31 -1.89 14.57
N ASP A 170 13.44 -2.06 15.25
CA ASP A 170 14.65 -1.27 15.04
C ASP A 170 15.82 -2.26 14.84
N PRO A 171 16.40 -2.35 13.63
CA PRO A 171 17.49 -3.28 13.38
C PRO A 171 18.79 -2.90 14.10
N GLU A 172 18.92 -1.65 14.53
CA GLU A 172 20.13 -1.12 15.17
C GLU A 172 20.03 -1.08 16.71
N SER A 173 18.87 -1.47 17.27
CA SER A 173 18.60 -1.36 18.70
C SER A 173 17.80 -2.56 19.21
N THR A 174 18.15 -3.05 20.40
CA THR A 174 17.32 -4.04 21.11
C THR A 174 16.12 -3.40 21.80
N ASN A 175 16.10 -2.07 21.92
CA ASN A 175 14.98 -1.30 22.42
C ASN A 175 14.20 -0.73 21.25
N VAL A 176 12.96 -1.18 21.11
CA VAL A 176 12.04 -0.63 20.11
C VAL A 176 10.94 0.15 20.82
N PHE A 177 10.86 1.44 20.52
CA PHE A 177 9.77 2.30 20.96
C PHE A 177 8.71 2.30 19.86
N GLY A 178 7.63 1.53 20.07
CA GLY A 178 6.82 1.00 18.96
C GLY A 178 5.33 0.78 19.24
N GLY A 179 4.76 1.50 20.21
CA GLY A 179 3.35 1.37 20.56
C GLY A 179 2.39 2.03 19.56
N ALA A 180 1.15 2.22 19.97
CA ALA A 180 0.16 2.94 19.15
C ALA A 180 0.43 4.46 19.08
N VAL A 181 0.82 5.06 20.20
CA VAL A 181 0.96 6.52 20.34
C VAL A 181 2.38 6.87 20.77
N TYR A 182 2.94 7.92 20.18
CA TYR A 182 4.17 8.56 20.62
C TYR A 182 3.89 10.05 20.87
N ALA A 183 4.26 10.55 22.04
CA ALA A 183 4.12 11.95 22.46
C ALA A 183 5.45 12.45 23.04
#